data_AF-A0A395MKR6-F1
#
_entry.id   AF-A0A395MKR6-F1
#
_cell.length_a   1.000
_cell.length_b   1.000
_cell.length_c   1.000
_cell.angle_alpha   90.00
_cell.angle_beta   90.00
_cell.angle_gamma   90.00
#
_symmetry.space_group_name_H-M   'P 1'
#
loop_
_entity.id
_entity.type
_entity.pdbx_description
1 polymer ?
#
loop_
_entity_poly.entity_id
_entity_poly.type
_entity_poly.pdbx_seq_one_letter_code
_entity_poly.pdbx_strand_id
1 'polypeptide(L)'
;MGFSTVFENPWSGVPMELGDAAAKHLELIEIFLKLLTHLGGEDGKISDETLAYSEWRYVVYLRMIDARGYCPSDIPPPWDVALIMYLHMLSPSRFHHYVYDTRHRVLNGIFGLQHRHFPLSELLSGEWYPRRSRKLWLDNNKPDSTACPGPNLPYQLWPSAPWNKRSSLGVASVFGRDASRPPSSDRKWLTPTDGSPSAASKNQQPRVVLMHQWFRCRTSISEQGFKVWDIKAYTAIRTQRVEERCRTESQHEQFHSTCALQPWPSLHELRSELEQQMSFWKVMVQAKNAIPGFAETLSEHVNDYKDFLGLFAGVLPSNGRYGLYQSKHDPKHPGEHVSGAQAENRPKLRFPRLVPPTLEIDLLWHTHRLFPAHYWIYSNEEADWLLEAQVTLGPEAGKTLLGYTQEQWRDRYSRELRGGTPVDKWFTEYVPCAAKFASRDVMRTDLKDSKE
;
A
#
# COMPACT_ATOMS: atom_id res chain seq x y z
N MET A 1 -4.16 15.71 19.03
CA MET A 1 -5.28 15.46 18.09
C MET A 1 -6.17 14.42 18.74
N GLY A 2 -7.48 14.52 18.56
CA GLY A 2 -8.41 13.50 19.05
C GLY A 2 -8.45 12.31 18.10
N PHE A 3 -8.72 11.10 18.61
CA PHE A 3 -8.81 9.85 17.84
C PHE A 3 -9.63 9.97 16.55
N SER A 4 -10.63 10.86 16.53
CA SER A 4 -11.47 11.10 15.37
C SER A 4 -10.81 11.89 14.23
N THR A 5 -9.56 12.35 14.37
CA THR A 5 -8.92 13.25 13.39
C THR A 5 -7.62 12.70 12.82
N VAL A 6 -7.47 12.87 11.51
CA VAL A 6 -6.26 12.63 10.72
C VAL A 6 -5.90 13.87 9.90
N PHE A 7 -4.68 13.97 9.38
CA PHE A 7 -4.36 14.95 8.34
C PHE A 7 -3.72 14.26 7.13
N GLU A 8 -3.95 14.78 5.94
CA GLU A 8 -3.26 14.33 4.72
C GLU A 8 -1.94 15.08 4.51
N ASN A 9 -1.99 16.41 4.63
CA ASN A 9 -0.88 17.28 4.32
C ASN A 9 -0.10 17.62 5.60
N PRO A 10 1.15 17.15 5.75
CA PRO A 10 1.97 17.42 6.93
C PRO A 10 2.33 18.89 7.11
N TRP A 11 2.30 19.68 6.03
CA TRP A 11 2.70 21.09 6.03
C TRP A 11 1.60 22.00 6.55
N SER A 12 0.36 21.76 6.11
CA SER A 12 -0.78 22.55 6.56
C SER A 12 -1.30 22.06 7.90
N GLY A 13 -1.14 20.77 8.21
CA GLY A 13 -1.63 20.16 9.44
C GLY A 13 -3.16 20.26 9.60
N VAL A 14 -3.89 20.57 8.52
CA VAL A 14 -5.34 20.76 8.56
C VAL A 14 -5.99 19.42 8.86
N PRO A 15 -6.68 19.29 10.02
CA PRO A 15 -7.31 18.03 10.38
C PRO A 15 -8.53 17.76 9.51
N MET A 16 -8.81 16.49 9.32
CA MET A 16 -9.99 15.91 8.70
C MET A 16 -10.55 14.87 9.66
N GLU A 17 -11.86 14.86 9.85
CA GLU A 17 -12.48 13.81 10.64
C GLU A 17 -12.32 12.46 9.91
N LEU A 18 -12.04 11.40 10.66
CA LEU A 18 -11.76 10.06 10.13
C LEU A 18 -12.99 9.50 9.39
N GLY A 19 -14.20 9.84 9.83
CA GLY A 19 -15.43 9.52 9.11
C GLY A 19 -15.50 10.17 7.74
N ASP A 20 -15.14 11.46 7.63
CA ASP A 20 -15.08 12.18 6.35
C ASP A 20 -13.98 11.60 5.44
N ALA A 21 -12.83 11.23 6.02
CA ALA A 21 -11.77 10.55 5.29
C ALA A 21 -12.24 9.18 4.76
N ALA A 22 -13.05 8.45 5.53
CA ALA A 22 -13.62 7.18 5.13
C ALA A 22 -14.68 7.33 4.03
N ALA A 23 -15.49 8.39 4.07
CA ALA A 23 -16.41 8.72 2.98
C ALA A 23 -15.65 9.01 1.67
N LYS A 24 -14.57 9.81 1.73
CA LYS A 24 -13.66 10.03 0.58
C LYS A 24 -13.00 8.74 0.12
N HIS A 25 -12.64 7.86 1.05
CA HIS A 25 -12.06 6.57 0.72
C HIS A 25 -13.05 5.70 -0.08
N LEU A 26 -14.36 5.75 0.19
CA LEU A 26 -15.36 5.08 -0.67
C LEU A 26 -15.34 5.62 -2.12
N GLU A 27 -15.21 6.93 -2.30
CA GLU A 27 -15.07 7.53 -3.64
C GLU A 27 -13.79 7.06 -4.34
N LEU A 28 -12.67 7.00 -3.62
CA LEU A 28 -11.41 6.45 -4.13
C LEU A 28 -11.57 4.99 -4.59
N ILE A 29 -12.23 4.17 -3.77
CA ILE A 29 -12.48 2.76 -4.06
C ILE A 29 -13.25 2.59 -5.38
N GLU A 30 -14.30 3.40 -5.60
CA GLU A 30 -15.04 3.37 -6.87
C GLU A 30 -14.16 3.73 -8.07
N ILE A 31 -13.29 4.72 -7.91
CA ILE A 31 -12.33 5.13 -8.95
C ILE A 31 -11.35 3.98 -9.23
N PHE A 32 -10.83 3.31 -8.20
CA PHE A 32 -9.96 2.15 -8.37
C PHE A 32 -10.66 1.00 -9.09
N LEU A 33 -11.89 0.64 -8.70
CA LEU A 33 -12.66 -0.40 -9.39
C LEU A 33 -12.87 -0.07 -10.88
N LYS A 34 -13.19 1.19 -11.21
CA LYS A 34 -13.29 1.64 -12.61
C LYS A 34 -11.94 1.58 -13.31
N LEU A 35 -10.87 2.02 -12.66
CA LEU A 35 -9.52 2.04 -13.20
C LEU A 35 -9.02 0.63 -13.54
N LEU A 36 -9.32 -0.37 -12.70
CA LEU A 36 -8.93 -1.76 -12.95
C LEU A 36 -9.46 -2.30 -14.28
N THR A 37 -10.64 -1.86 -14.73
CA THR A 37 -11.20 -2.26 -16.03
C THR A 37 -10.39 -1.71 -17.22
N HIS A 38 -9.59 -0.67 -16.99
CA HIS A 38 -8.70 -0.08 -17.99
C HIS A 38 -7.24 -0.53 -17.84
N LEU A 39 -6.87 -1.09 -16.68
CA LEU A 39 -5.56 -1.70 -16.43
C LEU A 39 -5.52 -3.20 -16.83
N GLY A 40 -6.67 -3.86 -16.84
CA GLY A 40 -6.82 -5.25 -17.21
C GLY A 40 -6.65 -5.51 -18.71
N GLY A 41 -6.25 -6.74 -19.05
CA GLY A 41 -6.27 -7.26 -20.41
C GLY A 41 -7.68 -7.63 -20.88
N GLU A 42 -7.77 -8.27 -22.05
CA GLU A 42 -9.05 -8.70 -22.65
C GLU A 42 -9.82 -9.71 -21.79
N ASP A 43 -9.14 -10.43 -20.91
CA ASP A 43 -9.71 -11.35 -19.92
C ASP A 43 -10.19 -10.65 -18.63
N GLY A 44 -10.09 -9.32 -18.57
CA GLY A 44 -10.43 -8.50 -17.40
C GLY A 44 -9.42 -8.61 -16.26
N LYS A 45 -8.30 -9.35 -16.43
CA LYS A 45 -7.26 -9.51 -15.40
C LYS A 45 -6.10 -8.58 -15.67
N ILE A 46 -5.49 -8.05 -14.62
CA ILE A 46 -4.23 -7.31 -14.74
C ILE A 46 -3.11 -8.30 -15.04
N SER A 47 -2.39 -8.10 -16.14
CA SER A 47 -1.24 -8.92 -16.50
C SER A 47 -0.07 -8.73 -15.52
N ASP A 48 0.79 -9.74 -15.41
CA ASP A 48 2.00 -9.63 -14.57
C ASP A 48 2.91 -8.49 -15.03
N GLU A 49 3.01 -8.26 -16.34
CA GLU A 49 3.81 -7.14 -16.87
C GLU A 49 3.25 -5.80 -16.41
N THR A 50 1.93 -5.60 -16.47
CA THR A 50 1.29 -4.37 -15.99
C THR A 50 1.54 -4.16 -14.50
N LEU A 51 1.37 -5.21 -13.69
CA LEU A 51 1.53 -5.13 -12.25
C LEU A 51 2.98 -4.86 -11.84
N ALA A 52 3.94 -5.58 -12.43
CA ALA A 52 5.38 -5.37 -12.21
C ALA A 52 5.78 -3.95 -12.60
N TYR A 53 5.20 -3.45 -13.68
CA TYR A 53 5.50 -2.12 -14.16
C TYR A 53 4.93 -1.00 -13.28
N SER A 54 3.72 -1.17 -12.74
CA SER A 54 3.15 -0.24 -11.73
C SER A 54 3.94 -0.28 -10.42
N GLU A 55 4.37 -1.45 -9.96
CA GLU A 55 5.27 -1.61 -8.81
C GLU A 55 6.56 -0.83 -9.01
N TRP A 56 7.20 -0.99 -10.17
CA TRP A 56 8.43 -0.29 -10.50
C TRP A 56 8.24 1.24 -10.55
N ARG A 57 7.14 1.73 -11.14
CA ARG A 57 6.79 3.16 -11.12
C ARG A 57 6.61 3.68 -9.70
N TYR A 58 6.02 2.90 -8.81
CA TYR A 58 5.89 3.26 -7.40
C TYR A 58 7.24 3.39 -6.69
N VAL A 59 8.16 2.44 -6.91
CA VAL A 59 9.53 2.53 -6.38
C VAL A 59 10.22 3.81 -6.86
N VAL A 60 10.08 4.16 -8.15
CA VAL A 60 10.65 5.40 -8.71
C VAL A 60 9.98 6.65 -8.14
N TYR A 61 8.66 6.62 -7.94
CA TYR A 61 7.92 7.72 -7.33
C TYR A 61 8.41 8.04 -5.92
N LEU A 62 8.55 7.03 -5.06
CA LEU A 62 9.04 7.22 -3.70
C LEU A 62 10.44 7.85 -3.69
N ARG A 63 11.34 7.39 -4.56
CA ARG A 63 12.68 7.96 -4.71
C ARG A 63 12.65 9.42 -5.14
N MET A 64 11.77 9.75 -6.07
CA MET A 64 11.63 11.11 -6.56
C MET A 64 11.21 12.05 -5.43
N ILE A 65 10.19 11.68 -4.66
CA ILE A 65 9.70 12.54 -3.59
C ILE A 65 10.72 12.63 -2.44
N ASP A 66 11.47 11.56 -2.18
CA ASP A 66 12.55 11.56 -1.17
C ASP A 66 13.72 12.46 -1.53
N ALA A 67 14.21 12.33 -2.76
CA ALA A 67 15.33 13.12 -3.25
C ALA A 67 15.04 14.62 -3.26
N ARG A 68 13.75 14.99 -3.27
CA ARG A 68 13.30 16.39 -3.35
C ARG A 68 12.66 16.91 -2.07
N GLY A 69 12.50 16.05 -1.05
CA GLY A 69 11.81 16.42 0.20
C GLY A 69 10.36 16.81 -0.03
N TYR A 70 9.63 16.04 -0.83
CA TYR A 70 8.20 16.23 -1.08
C TYR A 70 7.38 15.16 -0.39
N CYS A 71 6.18 15.54 0.07
CA CYS A 71 5.16 14.58 0.50
C CYS A 71 4.23 14.23 -0.68
N PRO A 72 3.45 13.15 -0.57
CA PRO A 72 2.47 12.78 -1.59
C PRO A 72 1.42 13.86 -1.89
N SER A 73 1.11 14.74 -0.93
CA SER A 73 0.21 15.88 -1.18
C SER A 73 0.86 16.97 -2.04
N ASP A 74 2.19 17.15 -1.99
CA ASP A 74 2.89 18.12 -2.85
C ASP A 74 2.92 17.66 -4.32
N ILE A 75 3.06 16.35 -4.50
CA ILE A 75 3.14 15.68 -5.79
C ILE A 75 2.30 14.41 -5.75
N PRO A 76 1.00 14.50 -6.04
CA PRO A 76 0.13 13.32 -6.08
C PRO A 76 0.67 12.28 -7.08
N PRO A 77 0.67 10.99 -6.71
CA PRO A 77 1.15 9.93 -7.60
C PRO A 77 0.21 9.76 -8.80
N PRO A 78 0.73 9.28 -9.95
CA PRO A 78 -0.13 8.75 -11.01
C PRO A 78 -1.07 7.65 -10.49
N TRP A 79 -2.23 7.45 -11.11
CA TRP A 79 -3.27 6.55 -10.59
C TRP A 79 -2.85 5.09 -10.44
N ASP A 80 -2.04 4.55 -11.35
CA ASP A 80 -1.50 3.19 -11.20
C ASP A 80 -0.49 3.10 -10.04
N VAL A 81 0.25 4.17 -9.79
CA VAL A 81 1.18 4.30 -8.65
C VAL A 81 0.40 4.48 -7.35
N ALA A 82 -0.69 5.25 -7.37
CA ALA A 82 -1.59 5.44 -6.25
C ALA A 82 -2.20 4.11 -5.80
N LEU A 83 -2.59 3.25 -6.76
CA LEU A 83 -3.07 1.90 -6.49
C LEU A 83 -2.02 1.06 -5.72
N ILE A 84 -0.76 1.05 -6.18
CA ILE A 84 0.31 0.32 -5.50
C ILE A 84 0.61 0.93 -4.13
N MET A 85 0.68 2.26 -4.03
CA MET A 85 0.90 2.96 -2.77
C MET A 85 -0.19 2.62 -1.74
N TYR A 86 -1.45 2.62 -2.16
CA TYR A 86 -2.59 2.23 -1.34
C TYR A 86 -2.38 0.83 -0.73
N LEU A 87 -2.10 -0.18 -1.57
CA LEU A 87 -1.88 -1.56 -1.12
C LEU A 87 -0.71 -1.66 -0.15
N HIS A 88 0.36 -0.89 -0.39
CA HIS A 88 1.53 -0.89 0.47
C HIS A 88 1.19 -0.34 1.87
N MET A 89 0.45 0.76 1.93
CA MET A 89 0.07 1.44 3.18
C MET A 89 -0.90 0.64 4.04
N LEU A 90 -1.70 -0.25 3.42
CA LEU A 90 -2.52 -1.21 4.15
C LEU A 90 -1.70 -2.26 4.90
N SER A 91 -0.38 -2.36 4.68
CA SER A 91 0.53 -3.20 5.46
C SER A 91 1.49 -2.32 6.28
N PRO A 92 1.12 -1.92 7.52
CA PRO A 92 1.90 -0.98 8.32
C PRO A 92 3.36 -1.41 8.53
N SER A 93 3.60 -2.68 8.82
CA SER A 93 4.95 -3.25 9.02
C SER A 93 5.81 -3.13 7.74
N ARG A 94 5.24 -3.53 6.59
CA ARG A 94 5.91 -3.48 5.29
C ARG A 94 6.21 -2.03 4.89
N PHE A 95 5.21 -1.15 5.03
CA PHE A 95 5.35 0.27 4.75
C PHE A 95 6.39 0.94 5.65
N HIS A 96 6.36 0.64 6.96
CA HIS A 96 7.34 1.15 7.91
C HIS A 96 8.74 0.72 7.56
N HIS A 97 9.00 -0.59 7.37
CA HIS A 97 10.34 -1.05 6.98
C HIS A 97 10.79 -0.37 5.68
N TYR A 98 9.91 -0.28 4.69
CA TYR A 98 10.26 0.35 3.43
C TYR A 98 10.53 1.86 3.54
N VAL A 99 9.84 2.61 4.39
CA VAL A 99 10.04 4.07 4.54
C VAL A 99 11.13 4.41 5.57
N TYR A 100 11.24 3.62 6.63
CA TYR A 100 12.14 3.86 7.75
C TYR A 100 13.55 3.34 7.49
N ASP A 101 13.69 2.11 6.97
CA ASP A 101 15.02 1.53 6.69
C ASP A 101 15.73 2.26 5.53
N THR A 102 14.96 3.01 4.75
CA THR A 102 15.42 3.77 3.59
C THR A 102 15.76 5.22 3.90
N ARG A 103 15.72 5.64 5.18
CA ARG A 103 16.16 6.97 5.63
C ARG A 103 17.54 7.31 5.04
N HIS A 104 17.52 8.20 4.05
CA HIS A 104 18.73 8.76 3.45
C HIS A 104 19.44 9.63 4.48
N ARG A 105 20.68 9.26 4.85
CA ARG A 105 21.53 10.04 5.76
C ARG A 105 21.84 11.47 5.25
N VAL A 106 21.60 11.75 3.97
CA VAL A 106 21.94 13.03 3.32
C VAL A 106 20.94 14.15 3.66
N LEU A 107 19.67 13.81 3.99
CA LEU A 107 18.63 14.76 4.40
C LEU A 107 18.16 14.50 5.84
N ASN A 108 19.05 14.02 6.72
CA ASN A 108 18.82 13.85 8.17
C ASN A 108 17.48 13.19 8.58
N GLY A 109 16.93 12.25 7.80
CA GLY A 109 15.70 11.56 8.20
C GLY A 109 14.48 12.47 8.43
N ILE A 110 14.47 13.69 7.86
CA ILE A 110 13.40 14.70 8.03
C ILE A 110 12.04 14.14 7.57
N PHE A 111 12.03 13.27 6.56
CA PHE A 111 10.83 12.73 5.93
C PHE A 111 10.49 11.31 6.43
N GLY A 112 9.98 11.22 7.67
CA GLY A 112 9.44 10.00 8.27
C GLY A 112 7.98 9.70 7.88
N LEU A 113 7.34 8.77 8.61
CA LEU A 113 5.92 8.37 8.40
C LEU A 113 4.96 9.58 8.33
N GLN A 114 5.23 10.64 9.10
CA GLN A 114 4.44 11.87 9.14
C GLN A 114 4.29 12.56 7.78
N HIS A 115 5.25 12.37 6.86
CA HIS A 115 5.24 12.99 5.53
C HIS A 115 4.77 12.04 4.42
N ARG A 116 4.26 10.86 4.76
CA ARG A 116 3.98 9.79 3.79
C ARG A 116 2.53 9.32 3.85
N HIS A 117 1.62 10.24 4.14
CA HIS A 117 0.18 9.96 4.14
C HIS A 117 -0.35 9.83 2.72
N PHE A 118 -1.44 9.08 2.56
CA PHE A 118 -2.07 8.91 1.26
C PHE A 118 -2.81 10.20 0.90
N PRO A 119 -2.59 10.77 -0.31
CA PRO A 119 -3.13 12.08 -0.66
C PRO A 119 -4.56 11.96 -1.21
N LEU A 120 -5.51 11.52 -0.37
CA LEU A 120 -6.92 11.27 -0.76
C LEU A 120 -7.56 12.49 -1.42
N SER A 121 -7.54 13.65 -0.77
CA SER A 121 -8.18 14.87 -1.24
C SER A 121 -7.55 15.39 -2.53
N GLU A 122 -6.23 15.29 -2.66
CA GLU A 122 -5.54 15.73 -3.88
C GLU A 122 -5.88 14.83 -5.07
N LEU A 123 -5.96 13.50 -4.86
CA LEU A 123 -6.38 12.57 -5.91
C LEU A 123 -7.86 12.77 -6.30
N LEU A 124 -8.71 13.11 -5.33
CA LEU A 124 -10.15 13.35 -5.55
C LEU A 124 -10.49 14.77 -6.01
N SER A 125 -9.52 15.69 -6.04
CA SER A 125 -9.70 17.08 -6.48
C SER A 125 -10.18 17.23 -7.93
N GLY A 126 -10.12 16.16 -8.72
CA GLY A 126 -10.48 16.14 -10.14
C GLY A 126 -9.31 16.43 -11.08
N GLU A 127 -8.16 16.89 -10.57
CA GLU A 127 -6.92 16.96 -11.34
C GLU A 127 -6.23 15.59 -11.39
N TRP A 128 -6.57 14.78 -12.38
CA TRP A 128 -6.02 13.42 -12.54
C TRP A 128 -4.50 13.37 -12.68
N TYR A 129 -3.90 14.46 -13.14
CA TYR A 129 -2.45 14.60 -13.16
C TYR A 129 -1.99 16.07 -13.25
N PRO A 130 -1.74 16.72 -12.11
CA PRO A 130 -1.38 18.14 -12.04
C PRO A 130 -0.15 18.47 -12.89
N ARG A 131 -0.13 19.67 -13.50
CA ARG A 131 0.98 20.12 -14.37
C ARG A 131 2.33 20.11 -13.67
N ARG A 132 2.35 20.45 -12.38
CA ARG A 132 3.57 20.44 -11.55
C ARG A 132 4.11 19.02 -11.41
N SER A 133 3.27 18.07 -11.03
CA SER A 133 3.62 16.65 -10.93
C SER A 133 4.15 16.11 -12.25
N ARG A 134 3.53 16.50 -13.37
CA ARG A 134 3.98 16.16 -14.73
C ARG A 134 5.38 16.61 -15.03
N LYS A 135 5.68 17.89 -14.78
CA LYS A 135 7.00 18.45 -15.06
C LYS A 135 8.08 17.73 -14.25
N LEU A 136 7.83 17.52 -12.97
CA LEU A 136 8.79 16.88 -12.07
C LEU A 136 9.01 15.42 -12.42
N TRP A 137 7.95 14.68 -12.72
CA TRP A 137 8.06 13.30 -13.19
C TRP A 137 8.85 13.20 -14.50
N LEU A 138 8.55 14.06 -15.47
CA LEU A 138 9.28 14.14 -16.74
C LEU A 138 10.76 14.43 -16.52
N ASP A 139 11.08 15.42 -15.70
CA ASP A 139 12.46 15.80 -15.41
C ASP A 139 13.26 14.66 -14.77
N ASN A 140 12.64 13.88 -13.87
CA ASN A 140 13.29 12.71 -13.26
C ASN A 140 13.34 11.47 -14.18
N ASN A 141 12.58 11.45 -15.27
CA ASN A 141 12.56 10.35 -16.24
C ASN A 141 13.43 10.58 -17.47
N LYS A 142 14.14 11.72 -17.57
CA LYS A 142 15.01 12.02 -18.73
C LYS A 142 16.20 11.06 -18.79
N PRO A 143 16.38 10.29 -19.88
CA PRO A 143 17.46 9.32 -20.01
C PRO A 143 18.86 9.96 -20.13
N ASP A 144 18.96 11.21 -20.59
CA ASP A 144 20.24 11.85 -20.96
C ASP A 144 20.87 12.74 -19.87
N SER A 145 20.48 12.57 -18.60
CA SER A 145 21.14 13.31 -17.51
C SER A 145 22.54 12.74 -17.26
N THR A 146 23.57 13.58 -17.45
CA THR A 146 25.00 13.25 -17.31
C THR A 146 25.42 12.78 -15.92
N ALA A 147 24.57 12.98 -14.89
CA ALA A 147 24.84 12.54 -13.52
C ALA A 147 24.10 11.24 -13.14
N CYS A 148 22.97 10.93 -13.80
CA CYS A 148 22.13 9.75 -13.59
C CYS A 148 21.09 9.68 -14.72
N PRO A 149 21.14 8.70 -15.62
CA PRO A 149 20.07 8.41 -16.58
C PRO A 149 18.76 8.15 -15.83
N GLY A 150 17.73 8.92 -16.14
CA GLY A 150 16.38 8.67 -15.63
C GLY A 150 15.87 7.30 -16.09
N PRO A 151 14.94 6.66 -15.36
CA PRO A 151 14.58 5.25 -15.58
C PRO A 151 13.84 4.95 -16.90
N ASN A 152 13.72 5.94 -17.79
CA ASN A 152 13.07 5.87 -19.10
C ASN A 152 11.74 5.11 -19.05
N LEU A 153 10.89 5.50 -18.09
CA LEU A 153 9.62 4.84 -17.86
C LEU A 153 8.62 5.30 -18.94
N PRO A 154 8.19 4.45 -19.89
CA PRO A 154 6.94 4.70 -20.61
C PRO A 154 5.80 4.78 -19.58
N TYR A 155 5.34 5.96 -19.21
CA TYR A 155 4.25 6.13 -18.24
C TYR A 155 2.90 6.30 -18.95
N GLN A 156 1.82 5.84 -18.32
CA GLN A 156 0.47 6.25 -18.71
C GLN A 156 0.00 7.31 -17.71
N LEU A 157 0.07 8.56 -18.13
CA LEU A 157 -0.51 9.66 -17.39
C LEU A 157 -1.85 9.95 -18.01
N TRP A 158 -2.92 9.53 -17.34
CA TRP A 158 -4.26 9.94 -17.73
C TRP A 158 -4.40 11.44 -17.45
N PRO A 159 -4.56 12.29 -18.49
CA PRO A 159 -4.82 13.72 -18.27
C PRO A 159 -6.24 13.95 -17.73
N SER A 160 -7.09 12.93 -17.80
CA SER A 160 -8.48 12.88 -17.31
C SER A 160 -8.90 11.42 -17.15
N ALA A 161 -9.97 11.17 -16.40
CA ALA A 161 -10.51 9.81 -16.22
C ALA A 161 -10.67 9.06 -17.56
N PRO A 162 -10.19 7.81 -17.68
CA PRO A 162 -10.18 7.07 -18.94
C PRO A 162 -11.58 6.71 -19.47
N TRP A 163 -12.60 6.70 -18.61
CA TRP A 163 -13.99 6.46 -18.99
C TRP A 163 -14.74 7.73 -19.42
N ASN A 164 -14.15 8.92 -19.28
CA ASN A 164 -14.78 10.16 -19.72
C ASN A 164 -14.62 10.29 -21.24
N LYS A 165 -15.70 10.06 -22.00
CA LYS A 165 -15.78 10.46 -23.40
C LYS A 165 -15.70 11.98 -23.45
N ARG A 166 -14.60 12.56 -23.93
CA ARG A 166 -14.62 13.98 -24.31
C ARG A 166 -15.62 14.12 -25.45
N SER A 167 -16.71 14.84 -25.20
CA SER A 167 -17.55 15.41 -26.26
C SER A 167 -16.65 16.28 -27.12
N SER A 168 -16.43 15.84 -28.36
CA SER A 168 -15.77 16.60 -29.41
C SER A 168 -16.67 17.77 -29.81
N LEU A 169 -16.65 18.86 -29.04
CA LEU A 169 -17.27 20.13 -29.40
C LEU A 169 -16.37 21.25 -28.91
N GLY A 170 -15.63 21.84 -29.85
CA GLY A 170 -14.91 23.10 -29.68
C GLY A 170 -13.39 22.96 -29.82
N VAL A 171 -12.89 23.40 -30.99
CA VAL A 171 -11.49 23.55 -31.40
C VAL A 171 -10.83 22.27 -31.91
N ALA A 172 -10.94 22.09 -33.23
CA ALA A 172 -10.08 21.22 -34.01
C ALA A 172 -8.61 21.64 -33.80
N SER A 173 -7.90 20.91 -32.95
CA SER A 173 -6.44 20.82 -33.02
C SER A 173 -6.09 19.44 -33.55
N VAL A 174 -5.19 19.41 -34.53
CA VAL A 174 -4.84 18.28 -35.41
C VAL A 174 -4.16 17.09 -34.67
N PHE A 175 -4.27 17.00 -33.34
CA PHE A 175 -3.59 15.98 -32.52
C PHE A 175 -4.46 15.28 -31.46
N GLY A 176 -5.79 15.41 -31.48
CA GLY A 176 -6.67 14.75 -30.49
C GLY A 176 -7.11 13.35 -30.92
N ARG A 177 -6.61 12.28 -30.27
CA ARG A 177 -7.18 10.93 -30.40
C ARG A 177 -8.32 10.70 -29.41
N ASP A 178 -9.29 9.97 -29.93
CA ASP A 178 -10.52 9.48 -29.31
C ASP A 178 -10.24 8.60 -28.07
N ALA A 179 -10.77 9.01 -26.92
CA ALA A 179 -10.59 8.35 -25.62
C ALA A 179 -11.55 7.16 -25.40
N SER A 180 -12.36 6.79 -26.39
CA SER A 180 -13.44 5.82 -26.24
C SER A 180 -13.08 4.35 -26.55
N ARG A 181 -11.81 4.02 -26.85
CA ARG A 181 -11.40 2.64 -27.20
C ARG A 181 -10.64 1.92 -26.06
N PRO A 182 -11.03 0.68 -25.71
CA PRO A 182 -10.26 -0.14 -24.76
C PRO A 182 -8.89 -0.50 -25.35
N PRO A 183 -7.82 -0.58 -24.53
CA PRO A 183 -6.50 -1.02 -24.97
C PRO A 183 -6.51 -2.53 -25.15
N SER A 184 -7.11 -3.02 -26.23
CA SER A 184 -6.97 -4.41 -26.65
C SER A 184 -5.56 -4.66 -27.22
N SER A 185 -5.15 -5.92 -27.16
CA SER A 185 -3.81 -6.50 -27.28
C SER A 185 -2.90 -6.01 -28.43
N ASP A 186 -3.43 -5.28 -29.41
CA ASP A 186 -2.68 -4.78 -30.57
C ASP A 186 -2.26 -3.29 -30.49
N ARG A 187 -2.79 -2.50 -29.54
CA ARG A 187 -2.31 -1.14 -29.28
C ARG A 187 -1.65 -1.03 -27.92
N LYS A 188 -0.39 -1.49 -27.90
CA LYS A 188 0.65 -1.18 -26.91
C LYS A 188 0.45 0.21 -26.31
N TRP A 189 0.44 0.28 -24.98
CA TRP A 189 0.54 1.50 -24.16
C TRP A 189 1.24 2.64 -24.89
N LEU A 190 0.47 3.66 -25.30
CA LEU A 190 0.99 4.81 -26.01
C LEU A 190 1.47 5.85 -24.99
N THR A 191 2.76 6.14 -25.05
CA THR A 191 3.45 7.20 -24.35
C THR A 191 3.30 8.54 -25.08
N PRO A 192 3.51 9.69 -24.43
CA PRO A 192 3.66 10.98 -25.13
C PRO A 192 4.82 11.01 -26.14
N THR A 193 5.74 10.04 -26.06
CA THR A 193 6.84 9.83 -27.01
C THR A 193 6.43 9.03 -28.25
N ASP A 194 5.23 8.42 -28.27
CA ASP A 194 4.72 7.72 -29.44
C ASP A 194 4.10 8.70 -30.43
N GLY A 195 4.95 9.24 -31.32
CA GLY A 195 4.54 10.04 -32.46
C GLY A 195 3.55 9.32 -33.38
N SER A 196 2.88 10.11 -34.24
CA SER A 196 1.91 9.70 -35.25
C SER A 196 2.30 8.42 -36.03
N PRO A 197 1.36 7.54 -36.43
CA PRO A 197 1.64 6.26 -37.06
C PRO A 197 2.14 6.35 -38.51
N SER A 198 2.45 7.54 -39.04
CA SER A 198 2.85 7.71 -40.44
C SER A 198 4.36 7.75 -40.66
N ALA A 199 5.17 7.41 -39.67
CA ALA A 199 6.59 7.13 -39.88
C ALA A 199 7.04 6.06 -38.89
N ALA A 200 7.33 4.85 -39.38
CA ALA A 200 8.10 3.87 -38.64
C ALA A 200 9.51 4.45 -38.41
N SER A 201 9.64 5.27 -37.37
CA SER A 201 10.90 5.79 -36.88
C SER A 201 11.66 4.65 -36.21
N LYS A 202 12.93 4.48 -36.60
CA LYS A 202 13.90 3.52 -36.04
C LYS A 202 14.24 3.77 -34.55
N ASN A 203 13.49 4.64 -33.85
CA ASN A 203 13.75 5.10 -32.48
C ASN A 203 12.63 4.75 -31.48
N GLN A 204 11.84 3.68 -31.68
CA GLN A 204 11.09 3.12 -30.55
C GLN A 204 12.09 2.46 -29.60
N GLN A 205 12.57 3.21 -28.60
CA GLN A 205 13.41 2.64 -27.56
C GLN A 205 12.64 1.55 -26.81
N PRO A 206 13.24 0.37 -26.56
CA PRO A 206 12.59 -0.71 -25.84
C PRO A 206 12.16 -0.24 -24.44
N ARG A 207 11.03 -0.78 -23.95
CA ARG A 207 10.56 -0.51 -22.58
C ARG A 207 11.54 -1.14 -21.61
N VAL A 208 12.30 -0.31 -20.91
CA VAL A 208 13.35 -0.77 -20.02
C VAL A 208 13.10 -0.37 -18.57
N VAL A 209 13.47 -1.25 -17.65
CA VAL A 209 13.60 -1.05 -16.23
C VAL A 209 15.08 -0.84 -15.95
N LEU A 210 15.44 0.41 -15.63
CA LEU A 210 16.81 0.79 -15.28
C LEU A 210 17.00 0.75 -13.77
N MET A 211 17.72 -0.26 -13.29
CA MET A 211 18.03 -0.42 -11.87
C MET A 211 19.46 0.05 -11.58
N HIS A 212 19.58 1.10 -10.77
CA HIS A 212 20.87 1.64 -10.30
C HIS A 212 21.30 1.01 -8.96
N GLN A 213 22.59 1.09 -8.67
CA GLN A 213 23.18 0.78 -7.37
C GLN A 213 22.51 1.62 -6.27
N TRP A 214 21.97 0.95 -5.25
CA TRP A 214 21.41 1.60 -4.09
C TRP A 214 22.41 1.57 -2.94
N PHE A 215 22.41 2.60 -2.09
CA PHE A 215 23.33 2.71 -0.95
C PHE A 215 23.28 1.48 -0.03
N ARG A 216 22.17 0.72 -0.03
CA ARG A 216 21.98 -0.54 0.72
C ARG A 216 21.54 -1.76 -0.09
N CYS A 217 21.24 -1.62 -1.39
CA CYS A 217 20.79 -2.72 -2.27
C CYS A 217 21.60 -2.69 -3.57
N ARG A 218 22.35 -3.75 -3.90
CA ARG A 218 23.17 -3.78 -5.13
C ARG A 218 22.73 -4.94 -6.03
N THR A 219 22.67 -4.71 -7.33
CA THR A 219 22.50 -5.78 -8.32
C THR A 219 23.79 -6.57 -8.48
N SER A 220 23.70 -7.78 -9.03
CA SER A 220 24.73 -8.83 -9.09
C SER A 220 26.03 -8.53 -9.87
N ILE A 221 26.34 -7.30 -10.33
CA ILE A 221 27.50 -6.98 -11.21
C ILE A 221 28.62 -6.17 -10.51
N SER A 222 29.87 -6.58 -10.72
CA SER A 222 31.10 -6.17 -10.00
C SER A 222 31.67 -4.80 -10.41
N GLU A 223 31.15 -4.18 -11.46
CA GLU A 223 31.72 -2.97 -12.04
C GLU A 223 30.64 -1.89 -12.19
N GLN A 224 31.05 -0.64 -11.98
CA GLN A 224 30.21 0.56 -11.93
C GLN A 224 29.29 0.67 -13.16
N GLY A 225 27.97 0.59 -12.97
CA GLY A 225 27.01 0.71 -14.08
C GLY A 225 25.54 0.49 -13.71
N PHE A 226 24.66 0.68 -14.70
CA PHE A 226 23.21 0.43 -14.62
C PHE A 226 22.88 -0.99 -15.07
N LYS A 227 21.99 -1.68 -14.36
CA LYS A 227 21.38 -2.90 -14.89
C LYS A 227 20.12 -2.52 -15.65
N VAL A 228 20.08 -2.87 -16.93
CA VAL A 228 18.95 -2.61 -17.82
C VAL A 228 18.21 -3.93 -18.03
N TRP A 229 16.97 -4.01 -17.57
CA TRP A 229 16.08 -5.10 -17.96
C TRP A 229 15.05 -4.57 -18.94
N ASP A 230 14.61 -5.38 -19.90
CA ASP A 230 13.31 -5.11 -20.49
C ASP A 230 12.19 -5.47 -19.49
N ILE A 231 10.96 -5.02 -19.77
CA ILE A 231 9.84 -5.31 -18.87
C ILE A 231 9.55 -6.80 -18.71
N LYS A 232 9.84 -7.63 -19.73
CA LYS A 232 9.61 -9.07 -19.68
C LYS A 232 10.58 -9.74 -18.71
N ALA A 233 11.85 -9.39 -18.80
CA ALA A 233 12.90 -9.86 -17.91
C ALA A 233 12.64 -9.42 -16.47
N TYR A 234 12.28 -8.15 -16.26
CA TYR A 234 11.91 -7.67 -14.92
C TYR A 234 10.69 -8.41 -14.36
N THR A 235 9.66 -8.63 -15.19
CA THR A 235 8.47 -9.40 -14.81
C THR A 235 8.83 -10.85 -14.47
N ALA A 236 9.72 -11.49 -15.24
CA ALA A 236 10.18 -12.84 -14.96
C ALA A 236 10.91 -12.93 -13.60
N ILE A 237 11.70 -11.92 -13.26
CA ILE A 237 12.34 -11.80 -11.94
C ILE A 237 11.30 -11.65 -10.83
N ARG A 238 10.36 -10.70 -10.99
CA ARG A 238 9.33 -10.42 -9.98
C ARG A 238 8.33 -11.57 -9.78
N THR A 239 8.10 -12.35 -10.82
CA THR A 239 7.33 -13.61 -10.77
C THR A 239 8.16 -14.82 -10.35
N GLN A 240 9.43 -14.61 -9.94
CA GLN A 240 10.35 -15.66 -9.47
C GLN A 240 10.61 -16.77 -10.49
N ARG A 241 10.33 -16.52 -11.79
CA ARG A 241 10.70 -17.40 -12.90
C ARG A 241 12.19 -17.32 -13.22
N VAL A 242 12.79 -16.18 -12.92
CA VAL A 242 14.24 -15.94 -13.00
C VAL A 242 14.70 -15.48 -11.63
N GLU A 243 15.72 -16.14 -11.09
CA GLU A 243 16.31 -15.74 -9.82
C GLU A 243 17.23 -14.55 -10.02
N GLU A 244 16.96 -13.45 -9.32
CA GLU A 244 17.86 -12.31 -9.21
C GLU A 244 17.94 -11.91 -7.74
N ARG A 245 19.15 -11.99 -7.17
CA ARG A 245 19.40 -11.67 -5.78
C ARG A 245 20.00 -10.28 -5.63
N CYS A 246 19.58 -9.60 -4.57
CA CYS A 246 20.30 -8.42 -4.10
C CYS A 246 21.66 -8.87 -3.53
N ARG A 247 22.78 -8.24 -3.92
CA ARG A 247 24.09 -8.61 -3.36
C ARG A 247 24.22 -8.36 -1.86
N THR A 248 23.41 -7.46 -1.34
CA THR A 248 23.31 -7.17 0.10
C THR A 248 22.17 -7.96 0.74
N GLU A 249 21.59 -8.96 0.07
CA GLU A 249 20.55 -9.83 0.63
C GLU A 249 20.99 -10.48 1.94
N SER A 250 22.25 -10.92 2.05
CA SER A 250 22.78 -11.42 3.33
C SER A 250 22.78 -10.36 4.44
N GLN A 251 22.97 -9.08 4.11
CA GLN A 251 22.82 -7.97 5.06
C GLN A 251 21.34 -7.72 5.36
N HIS A 252 20.47 -7.83 4.36
CA HIS A 252 19.04 -7.71 4.55
C HIS A 252 18.51 -8.77 5.51
N GLU A 253 18.91 -10.03 5.30
CA GLU A 253 18.60 -11.17 6.16
C GLU A 253 19.18 -10.98 7.57
N GLN A 254 20.44 -10.55 7.69
CA GLN A 254 21.09 -10.32 8.99
C GLN A 254 20.38 -9.26 9.83
N PHE A 255 19.85 -8.20 9.19
CA PHE A 255 19.19 -7.09 9.88
C PHE A 255 17.67 -7.13 9.80
N HIS A 256 17.08 -8.24 9.34
CA HIS A 256 15.63 -8.40 9.11
C HIS A 256 15.01 -7.27 8.26
N SER A 257 15.79 -6.62 7.40
CA SER A 257 15.33 -5.51 6.57
C SER A 257 14.77 -6.02 5.24
N THR A 258 13.70 -5.42 4.73
CA THR A 258 13.19 -5.75 3.39
C THR A 258 14.08 -5.15 2.31
N CYS A 259 14.28 -5.89 1.20
CA CYS A 259 14.93 -5.33 0.02
C CYS A 259 14.11 -4.16 -0.51
N ALA A 260 14.66 -2.96 -0.46
CA ALA A 260 13.94 -1.76 -0.85
C ALA A 260 13.81 -1.55 -2.37
N LEU A 261 14.21 -2.55 -3.15
CA LEU A 261 13.86 -2.67 -4.57
C LEU A 261 12.55 -3.45 -4.76
N GLN A 262 11.99 -4.00 -3.68
CA GLN A 262 10.90 -4.96 -3.67
C GLN A 262 9.96 -4.63 -2.51
N PRO A 263 9.04 -3.67 -2.69
CA PRO A 263 8.06 -3.35 -1.66
C PRO A 263 7.25 -4.58 -1.25
N TRP A 264 7.02 -5.53 -2.18
CA TRP A 264 6.58 -6.89 -1.87
C TRP A 264 7.70 -7.90 -2.13
N PRO A 265 7.80 -9.00 -1.36
CA PRO A 265 8.73 -10.09 -1.64
C PRO A 265 8.59 -10.62 -3.07
N SER A 266 7.36 -10.81 -3.54
CA SER A 266 7.06 -11.29 -4.90
C SER A 266 5.89 -10.55 -5.54
N LEU A 267 5.80 -10.63 -6.88
CA LEU A 267 4.65 -10.13 -7.61
C LEU A 267 3.37 -10.91 -7.29
N HIS A 268 3.51 -12.19 -6.91
CA HIS A 268 2.38 -13.03 -6.52
C HIS A 268 1.73 -12.51 -5.22
N GLU A 269 2.53 -12.09 -4.23
CA GLU A 269 2.00 -11.46 -3.02
C GLU A 269 1.28 -10.15 -3.32
N LEU A 270 1.86 -9.28 -4.16
CA LEU A 270 1.19 -8.05 -4.58
C LEU A 270 -0.14 -8.35 -5.28
N ARG A 271 -0.18 -9.37 -6.15
CA ARG A 271 -1.41 -9.82 -6.81
C ARG A 271 -2.45 -10.33 -5.82
N SER A 272 -2.05 -11.18 -4.88
CA SER A 272 -2.96 -11.71 -3.86
C SER A 272 -3.56 -10.60 -3.00
N GLU A 273 -2.76 -9.62 -2.61
CA GLU A 273 -3.23 -8.44 -1.85
C GLU A 273 -4.22 -7.62 -2.69
N LEU A 274 -3.89 -7.37 -3.96
CA LEU A 274 -4.81 -6.65 -4.86
C LEU A 274 -6.14 -7.38 -5.04
N GLU A 275 -6.12 -8.71 -5.24
CA GLU A 275 -7.33 -9.51 -5.39
C GLU A 275 -8.19 -9.50 -4.13
N GLN A 276 -7.56 -9.57 -2.95
CA GLN A 276 -8.25 -9.44 -1.67
C GLN A 276 -8.90 -8.06 -1.52
N GLN A 277 -8.16 -6.99 -1.84
CA GLN A 277 -8.66 -5.62 -1.76
C GLN A 277 -9.78 -5.38 -2.78
N MET A 278 -9.72 -5.99 -3.97
CA MET A 278 -10.83 -5.94 -4.92
C MET A 278 -12.13 -6.52 -4.37
N SER A 279 -12.08 -7.59 -3.57
CA SER A 279 -13.27 -8.14 -2.90
C SER A 279 -13.81 -7.18 -1.84
N PHE A 280 -12.93 -6.61 -1.00
CA PHE A 280 -13.29 -5.57 -0.04
C PHE A 280 -13.96 -4.37 -0.75
N TRP A 281 -13.34 -3.85 -1.80
CA TRP A 281 -13.83 -2.72 -2.59
C TRP A 281 -15.21 -2.95 -3.17
N LYS A 282 -15.46 -4.13 -3.76
CA LYS A 282 -16.77 -4.48 -4.31
C LYS A 282 -17.84 -4.48 -3.22
N VAL A 283 -17.56 -5.06 -2.06
CA VAL A 283 -18.49 -5.09 -0.93
C VAL A 283 -18.75 -3.69 -0.37
N MET A 284 -17.71 -2.86 -0.22
CA MET A 284 -17.88 -1.47 0.25
C MET A 284 -18.75 -0.64 -0.70
N VAL A 285 -18.55 -0.76 -2.02
CA VAL A 285 -19.39 -0.07 -3.01
C VAL A 285 -20.81 -0.64 -3.03
N GLN A 286 -20.97 -1.96 -2.88
CA GLN A 286 -22.30 -2.56 -2.79
C GLN A 286 -23.04 -2.10 -1.52
N ALA A 287 -22.36 -2.06 -0.37
CA ALA A 287 -22.91 -1.56 0.89
C ALA A 287 -23.31 -0.08 0.77
N LYS A 288 -22.43 0.77 0.24
CA LYS A 288 -22.73 2.20 -0.03
C LYS A 288 -24.00 2.38 -0.87
N ASN A 289 -24.20 1.54 -1.89
CA ASN A 289 -25.34 1.66 -2.79
C ASN A 289 -26.63 1.01 -2.26
N ALA A 290 -26.52 -0.04 -1.45
CA ALA A 290 -27.66 -0.83 -0.98
C ALA A 290 -28.19 -0.39 0.39
N ILE A 291 -27.35 0.24 1.22
CA ILE A 291 -27.68 0.61 2.60
C ILE A 291 -27.85 2.13 2.67
N PRO A 292 -29.08 2.63 2.91
CA PRO A 292 -29.33 4.06 3.01
C PRO A 292 -28.51 4.70 4.13
N GLY A 293 -27.82 5.80 3.83
CA GLY A 293 -27.05 6.54 4.82
C GLY A 293 -25.68 5.94 5.16
N PHE A 294 -25.24 4.86 4.50
CA PHE A 294 -24.01 4.15 4.88
C PHE A 294 -22.77 5.04 4.92
N ALA A 295 -22.61 5.96 3.96
CA ALA A 295 -21.47 6.87 3.94
C ALA A 295 -21.62 8.00 4.97
N GLU A 296 -22.85 8.46 5.18
CA GLU A 296 -23.22 9.55 6.08
C GLU A 296 -23.06 9.18 7.56
N THR A 297 -23.25 7.90 7.92
CA THR A 297 -23.14 7.43 9.32
C THR A 297 -21.72 7.01 9.72
N LEU A 298 -20.72 7.07 8.83
CA LEU A 298 -19.35 6.64 9.16
C LEU A 298 -18.76 7.38 10.36
N SER A 299 -19.07 8.66 10.51
CA SER A 299 -18.63 9.48 11.65
C SER A 299 -19.21 9.01 12.98
N GLU A 300 -20.41 8.41 12.98
CA GLU A 300 -21.06 7.85 14.18
C GLU A 300 -20.34 6.57 14.67
N HIS A 301 -19.70 5.85 13.75
CA HIS A 301 -19.00 4.59 14.03
C HIS A 301 -17.53 4.76 14.42
N VAL A 302 -16.99 5.98 14.45
CA VAL A 302 -15.59 6.23 14.86
C VAL A 302 -15.32 5.77 16.29
N ASN A 303 -16.29 5.93 17.21
CA ASN A 303 -16.16 5.44 18.58
C ASN A 303 -16.21 3.91 18.66
N ASP A 304 -17.02 3.25 17.83
CA ASP A 304 -17.03 1.79 17.78
C ASP A 304 -15.72 1.27 17.16
N TYR A 305 -15.15 1.95 16.17
CA TYR A 305 -13.80 1.63 15.67
C TYR A 305 -12.73 1.80 16.75
N LYS A 306 -12.82 2.87 17.56
CA LYS A 306 -11.95 3.07 18.71
C LYS A 306 -12.04 1.90 19.68
N ASP A 307 -13.25 1.50 20.04
CA ASP A 307 -13.50 0.37 20.94
C ASP A 307 -13.00 -0.95 20.35
N PHE A 308 -13.08 -1.14 19.03
CA PHE A 308 -12.49 -2.30 18.36
C PHE A 308 -10.97 -2.38 18.59
N LEU A 309 -10.23 -1.27 18.45
CA LEU A 309 -8.79 -1.24 18.77
C LEU A 309 -8.55 -1.50 20.26
N GLY A 310 -9.41 -0.94 21.12
CA GLY A 310 -9.37 -1.13 22.57
C GLY A 310 -9.49 -2.59 23.02
N LEU A 311 -10.06 -3.50 22.22
CA LEU A 311 -10.08 -4.94 22.52
C LEU A 311 -8.68 -5.55 22.64
N PHE A 312 -7.67 -4.94 22.03
CA PHE A 312 -6.29 -5.41 22.08
C PHE A 312 -5.50 -4.85 23.27
N ALA A 313 -5.96 -3.78 23.92
CA ALA A 313 -5.26 -3.19 25.07
C ALA A 313 -5.22 -4.13 26.27
N GLY A 314 -4.06 -4.17 26.93
CA GLY A 314 -3.74 -5.07 28.04
C GLY A 314 -3.32 -6.47 27.61
N VAL A 315 -3.33 -6.78 26.30
CA VAL A 315 -2.88 -8.06 25.75
C VAL A 315 -1.42 -7.94 25.34
N LEU A 316 -0.51 -8.46 26.16
CA LEU A 316 0.91 -8.47 25.78
C LEU A 316 1.13 -9.39 24.57
N PRO A 317 1.91 -8.96 23.55
CA PRO A 317 2.28 -9.85 22.46
C PRO A 317 2.96 -11.09 23.04
N SER A 318 2.41 -12.28 22.77
CA SER A 318 2.96 -13.53 23.30
C SER A 318 4.44 -13.69 22.93
N ASN A 319 5.26 -14.23 23.84
CA ASN A 319 6.68 -14.60 23.60
C ASN A 319 6.81 -15.81 22.64
N GLY A 320 5.98 -15.87 21.60
CA GLY A 320 6.06 -16.90 20.57
C GLY A 320 7.30 -16.66 19.73
N ARG A 321 8.11 -17.71 19.57
CA ARG A 321 9.27 -17.77 18.67
C ARG A 321 8.85 -17.72 17.19
N TYR A 322 8.10 -16.72 16.79
CA TYR A 322 7.79 -16.47 15.38
C TYR A 322 8.79 -15.43 14.89
N GLY A 323 9.89 -15.91 14.29
CA GLY A 323 10.99 -15.06 13.80
C GLY A 323 12.36 -15.74 13.73
N LEU A 324 12.56 -16.89 14.41
CA LEU A 324 13.77 -17.69 14.21
C LEU A 324 13.63 -18.54 12.94
N TYR A 325 13.99 -17.98 11.79
CA TYR A 325 14.29 -18.80 10.62
C TYR A 325 15.57 -19.61 10.90
N GLN A 326 15.41 -20.92 11.06
CA GLN A 326 16.52 -21.87 11.02
C GLN A 326 16.90 -22.06 9.55
N SER A 327 18.06 -21.55 9.17
CA SER A 327 18.63 -21.81 7.85
C SER A 327 18.84 -23.32 7.67
N LYS A 328 18.43 -23.84 6.51
CA LYS A 328 18.67 -25.23 6.07
C LYS A 328 20.16 -25.55 5.89
N HIS A 329 21.03 -24.56 6.11
CA HIS A 329 22.45 -24.60 5.87
C HIS A 329 23.28 -24.22 7.11
N ASP A 330 22.69 -24.22 8.32
CA ASP A 330 23.43 -23.94 9.55
C ASP A 330 24.16 -25.22 10.07
N PRO A 331 25.50 -25.30 10.04
CA PRO A 331 26.24 -26.47 10.47
C PRO A 331 26.71 -26.40 11.93
N LYS A 332 26.20 -25.48 12.77
CA LYS A 332 26.68 -25.34 14.16
C LYS A 332 25.56 -25.17 15.20
N HIS A 333 24.99 -26.28 15.67
CA HIS A 333 25.20 -26.77 17.04
C HIS A 333 24.34 -28.01 17.37
N PRO A 334 24.94 -29.10 17.89
CA PRO A 334 24.23 -30.17 18.59
C PRO A 334 23.86 -29.72 20.02
N GLY A 335 22.80 -30.32 20.57
CA GLY A 335 21.99 -29.82 21.69
C GLY A 335 22.70 -29.34 22.97
N GLU A 336 22.07 -28.39 23.65
CA GLU A 336 22.27 -28.12 25.07
C GLU A 336 20.94 -27.88 25.80
N HIS A 337 20.76 -28.64 26.87
CA HIS A 337 19.75 -28.49 27.92
C HIS A 337 20.11 -27.34 28.87
N VAL A 338 19.16 -26.44 29.18
CA VAL A 338 19.05 -25.75 30.48
C VAL A 338 17.55 -25.49 30.71
N SER A 339 16.87 -26.34 31.51
CA SER A 339 16.57 -26.18 32.94
C SER A 339 15.74 -24.94 33.29
N GLY A 340 14.54 -25.17 33.82
CA GLY A 340 13.50 -24.17 34.04
C GLY A 340 13.65 -23.30 35.28
N ALA A 341 12.89 -22.20 35.28
CA ALA A 341 12.42 -21.49 36.46
C ALA A 341 11.14 -20.71 36.09
N GLN A 342 10.04 -21.13 36.71
CA GLN A 342 8.85 -20.35 37.10
C GLN A 342 8.40 -19.21 36.16
N ALA A 343 7.46 -19.54 35.26
CA ALA A 343 6.47 -18.58 34.79
C ALA A 343 5.17 -18.82 35.58
N GLU A 344 4.97 -18.02 36.62
CA GLU A 344 3.74 -18.01 37.42
C GLU A 344 2.51 -17.72 36.54
N ASN A 345 1.39 -18.35 36.95
CA ASN A 345 0.07 -18.27 36.35
C ASN A 345 -0.37 -16.83 36.02
N ARG A 346 -0.24 -16.43 34.75
CA ARG A 346 -1.05 -15.37 34.14
C ARG A 346 -1.93 -16.01 33.06
N PRO A 347 -3.23 -15.70 33.00
CA PRO A 347 -4.10 -16.26 31.98
C PRO A 347 -3.59 -15.87 30.60
N LYS A 348 -3.10 -16.87 29.84
CA LYS A 348 -2.77 -16.71 28.42
C LYS A 348 -4.09 -16.51 27.68
N LEU A 349 -4.41 -15.26 27.31
CA LEU A 349 -5.47 -14.98 26.34
C LEU A 349 -5.16 -15.75 25.05
N ARG A 350 -6.08 -16.65 24.67
CA ARG A 350 -5.85 -17.67 23.64
C ARG A 350 -5.90 -17.12 22.21
N PHE A 351 -6.31 -15.88 21.97
CA PHE A 351 -6.60 -15.41 20.61
C PHE A 351 -6.14 -13.96 20.38
N PRO A 352 -4.94 -13.73 19.80
CA PRO A 352 -4.45 -12.38 19.48
C PRO A 352 -4.96 -11.89 18.12
N ARG A 353 -6.10 -12.41 17.64
CA ARG A 353 -6.63 -12.17 16.29
C ARG A 353 -8.13 -11.93 16.37
N LEU A 354 -8.57 -10.75 15.95
CA LEU A 354 -9.98 -10.35 15.95
C LEU A 354 -10.34 -9.78 14.59
N VAL A 355 -11.55 -10.04 14.10
CA VAL A 355 -12.02 -9.45 12.83
C VAL A 355 -12.92 -8.25 13.14
N PRO A 356 -12.92 -7.18 12.34
CA PRO A 356 -13.89 -6.10 12.48
C PRO A 356 -15.32 -6.63 12.50
N PRO A 357 -16.18 -6.23 13.46
CA PRO A 357 -17.51 -6.81 13.56
C PRO A 357 -18.54 -6.20 12.59
N THR A 358 -18.26 -5.02 12.03
CA THR A 358 -19.10 -4.34 11.04
C THR A 358 -18.30 -3.83 9.85
N LEU A 359 -18.99 -3.56 8.74
CA LEU A 359 -18.37 -2.98 7.54
C LEU A 359 -17.80 -1.57 7.81
N GLU A 360 -18.46 -0.78 8.64
CA GLU A 360 -18.04 0.58 8.97
C GLU A 360 -16.73 0.55 9.77
N ILE A 361 -16.60 -0.36 10.74
CA ILE A 361 -15.34 -0.54 11.49
C ILE A 361 -14.24 -1.03 10.54
N ASP A 362 -14.52 -1.98 9.64
CA ASP A 362 -13.53 -2.48 8.68
C ASP A 362 -13.05 -1.36 7.73
N LEU A 363 -13.98 -0.54 7.21
CA LEU A 363 -13.66 0.60 6.37
C LEU A 363 -12.86 1.67 7.12
N LEU A 364 -13.25 2.02 8.35
CA LEU A 364 -12.52 2.96 9.19
C LEU A 364 -11.10 2.45 9.48
N TRP A 365 -10.95 1.15 9.73
CA TRP A 365 -9.63 0.54 9.94
C TRP A 365 -8.75 0.54 8.69
N HIS A 366 -9.31 0.25 7.51
CA HIS A 366 -8.60 0.40 6.23
C HIS A 366 -8.22 1.87 5.98
N THR A 367 -9.15 2.79 6.21
CA THR A 367 -8.94 4.23 6.03
C THR A 367 -7.82 4.74 6.94
N HIS A 368 -7.85 4.39 8.22
CA HIS A 368 -6.86 4.87 9.18
C HIS A 368 -5.43 4.47 8.78
N ARG A 369 -5.23 3.26 8.23
CA ARG A 369 -3.92 2.77 7.74
C ARG A 369 -3.35 3.60 6.57
N LEU A 370 -4.19 4.35 5.84
CA LEU A 370 -3.74 5.31 4.83
C LEU A 370 -3.06 6.56 5.43
N PHE A 371 -3.10 6.70 6.75
CA PHE A 371 -2.51 7.79 7.52
C PHE A 371 -1.50 7.24 8.53
N PRO A 372 -0.37 6.70 8.07
CA PRO A 372 0.52 5.86 8.86
C PRO A 372 1.03 6.52 10.14
N ALA A 373 1.30 7.83 10.18
CA ALA A 373 1.74 8.47 11.43
C ALA A 373 0.62 8.52 12.48
N HIS A 374 -0.62 8.80 12.06
CA HIS A 374 -1.78 8.76 12.95
C HIS A 374 -2.07 7.34 13.40
N TYR A 375 -2.16 6.42 12.45
CA TYR A 375 -2.45 5.02 12.73
C TYR A 375 -1.46 4.43 13.73
N TRP A 376 -0.17 4.79 13.61
CA TRP A 376 0.85 4.37 14.54
C TRP A 376 0.64 4.91 15.95
N ILE A 377 0.41 6.22 16.10
CA ILE A 377 0.17 6.86 17.40
C ILE A 377 -1.05 6.21 18.06
N TYR A 378 -2.17 6.16 17.37
CA TYR A 378 -3.42 5.67 17.94
C TYR A 378 -3.41 4.16 18.18
N SER A 379 -2.76 3.34 17.34
CA SER A 379 -2.61 1.91 17.64
C SER A 379 -1.81 1.71 18.92
N ASN A 380 -0.77 2.50 19.16
CA ASN A 380 -0.02 2.43 20.41
C ASN A 380 -0.83 2.95 21.61
N GLU A 381 -1.68 3.96 21.43
CA GLU A 381 -2.51 4.51 22.51
C GLU A 381 -3.68 3.59 22.89
N GLU A 382 -4.34 3.00 21.89
CA GLU A 382 -5.59 2.25 22.10
C GLU A 382 -5.40 0.72 22.14
N ALA A 383 -4.36 0.19 21.47
CA ALA A 383 -4.10 -1.24 21.39
C ALA A 383 -2.77 -1.66 22.03
N ASP A 384 -2.03 -0.74 22.68
CA ASP A 384 -0.66 -0.92 23.22
C ASP A 384 0.43 -1.27 22.20
N TRP A 385 0.07 -1.59 20.96
CA TRP A 385 1.00 -1.92 19.89
C TRP A 385 0.35 -1.78 18.51
N LEU A 386 1.18 -1.73 17.47
CA LEU A 386 0.73 -1.66 16.09
C LEU A 386 -0.06 -2.92 15.69
N LEU A 387 -1.23 -2.73 15.06
CA LEU A 387 -2.02 -3.83 14.50
C LEU A 387 -1.78 -3.97 12.99
N GLU A 388 -1.65 -5.20 12.54
CA GLU A 388 -1.47 -5.60 11.14
C GLU A 388 -2.65 -6.47 10.69
N ALA A 389 -3.01 -6.35 9.42
CA ALA A 389 -3.99 -7.22 8.79
C ALA A 389 -3.40 -8.59 8.46
N GLN A 390 -4.13 -9.63 8.81
CA GLN A 390 -3.85 -11.00 8.42
C GLN A 390 -5.03 -11.58 7.67
N VAL A 391 -4.75 -12.24 6.54
CA VAL A 391 -5.76 -12.92 5.73
C VAL A 391 -6.53 -13.93 6.59
N THR A 392 -7.85 -13.79 6.61
CA THR A 392 -8.75 -14.77 7.21
C THR A 392 -9.08 -15.84 6.18
N LEU A 393 -8.82 -17.11 6.53
CA LEU A 393 -8.93 -18.24 5.59
C LEU A 393 -10.38 -18.71 5.42
N GLY A 394 -11.19 -17.87 4.77
CA GLY A 394 -12.55 -18.19 4.35
C GLY A 394 -13.64 -17.96 5.40
N PRO A 395 -14.92 -18.20 5.02
CA PRO A 395 -16.09 -17.78 5.80
C PRO A 395 -16.17 -18.40 7.20
N GLU A 396 -15.86 -19.69 7.33
CA GLU A 396 -15.98 -20.39 8.61
C GLU A 396 -14.93 -19.91 9.64
N ALA A 397 -13.72 -19.62 9.18
CA ALA A 397 -12.71 -18.95 10.01
C ALA A 397 -13.17 -17.54 10.39
N GLY A 398 -13.76 -16.80 9.45
CA GLY A 398 -14.35 -15.48 9.70
C GLY A 398 -15.43 -15.51 10.78
N LYS A 399 -16.39 -16.44 10.70
CA LYS A 399 -17.46 -16.60 11.70
C LYS A 399 -16.91 -16.92 13.08
N THR A 400 -15.92 -17.80 13.13
CA THR A 400 -15.26 -18.18 14.39
C THR A 400 -14.58 -16.98 15.04
N LEU A 401 -13.79 -16.21 14.27
CA LEU A 401 -13.12 -15.02 14.76
C LEU A 401 -14.09 -13.89 15.12
N LEU A 402 -15.20 -13.76 14.39
CA LEU A 402 -16.24 -12.79 14.69
C LEU A 402 -16.93 -13.12 16.03
N GLY A 403 -17.23 -14.40 16.26
CA GLY A 403 -17.77 -14.87 17.54
C GLY A 403 -16.87 -14.49 18.72
N TYR A 404 -15.56 -14.69 18.58
CA TYR A 404 -14.58 -14.26 19.59
C TYR A 404 -14.55 -12.73 19.74
N THR A 405 -14.62 -11.99 18.64
CA THR A 405 -14.64 -10.51 18.69
C THR A 405 -15.85 -10.02 19.47
N GLN A 406 -17.04 -10.58 19.22
CA GLN A 406 -18.26 -10.22 19.93
C GLN A 406 -18.24 -10.61 21.41
N GLU A 407 -17.64 -11.76 21.74
CA GLU A 407 -17.42 -12.17 23.14
C GLU A 407 -16.52 -11.18 23.87
N GLN A 408 -15.34 -10.89 23.33
CA GLN A 408 -14.41 -9.93 23.92
C GLN A 408 -15.03 -8.52 24.02
N TRP A 409 -15.85 -8.14 23.06
CA TRP A 409 -16.58 -6.88 23.10
C TRP A 409 -17.54 -6.80 24.28
N ARG A 410 -18.38 -7.83 24.48
CA ARG A 410 -19.32 -7.87 25.61
C ARG A 410 -18.58 -7.88 26.94
N ASP A 411 -17.52 -8.67 27.04
CA ASP A 411 -16.71 -8.80 28.25
C ASP A 411 -16.07 -7.46 28.64
N ARG A 412 -15.52 -6.72 27.66
CA ARG A 412 -14.81 -5.47 27.92
C ARG A 412 -15.74 -4.29 28.16
N TYR A 413 -16.77 -4.14 27.34
CA TYR A 413 -17.60 -2.92 27.32
C TYR A 413 -18.96 -3.07 28.00
N SER A 414 -19.33 -4.29 28.43
CA SER A 414 -20.63 -4.58 29.04
C SER A 414 -21.83 -4.06 28.22
N ARG A 415 -21.65 -3.95 26.89
CA ARG A 415 -22.65 -3.47 25.93
C ARG A 415 -22.59 -4.32 24.67
N GLU A 416 -23.75 -4.54 24.06
CA GLU A 416 -23.79 -5.05 22.69
C GLU A 416 -23.30 -3.97 21.72
N LEU A 417 -22.77 -4.39 20.58
CA LEU A 417 -22.43 -3.51 19.48
C LEU A 417 -23.73 -2.88 18.96
N ARG A 418 -23.94 -1.58 19.23
CA ARG A 418 -25.26 -0.94 19.08
C ARG A 418 -25.56 -0.42 17.68
N GLY A 419 -24.64 -0.54 16.71
CA GLY A 419 -24.86 -0.03 15.36
C GLY A 419 -23.91 -0.63 14.32
N GLY A 420 -24.23 -0.37 13.05
CA GLY A 420 -23.43 -0.74 11.90
C GLY A 420 -23.92 -1.99 11.18
N THR A 421 -23.40 -2.20 9.98
CA THR A 421 -23.74 -3.29 9.09
C THR A 421 -22.95 -4.55 9.47
N PRO A 422 -23.59 -5.63 9.93
CA PRO A 422 -22.88 -6.86 10.31
C PRO A 422 -22.09 -7.44 9.14
N VAL A 423 -20.82 -7.75 9.38
CA VAL A 423 -19.90 -8.18 8.30
C VAL A 423 -20.11 -9.62 7.85
N ASP A 424 -20.66 -10.47 8.71
CA ASP A 424 -20.91 -11.89 8.44
C ASP A 424 -21.91 -12.11 7.31
N LYS A 425 -22.80 -11.14 7.07
CA LYS A 425 -23.73 -11.13 5.92
C LYS A 425 -23.02 -11.09 4.57
N TRP A 426 -21.72 -10.78 4.55
CA TRP A 426 -20.92 -10.57 3.34
C TRP A 426 -19.81 -11.59 3.14
N PHE A 427 -19.71 -12.60 4.02
CA PHE A 427 -18.61 -13.57 3.96
C PHE A 427 -18.57 -14.42 2.69
N THR A 428 -19.68 -14.51 1.96
CA THR A 428 -19.73 -15.15 0.64
C THR A 428 -18.93 -14.38 -0.41
N GLU A 429 -18.89 -13.05 -0.32
CA GLU A 429 -18.22 -12.15 -1.25
C GLU A 429 -16.85 -11.69 -0.73
N TYR A 430 -16.75 -11.47 0.59
CA TYR A 430 -15.58 -10.90 1.24
C TYR A 430 -15.51 -11.30 2.72
N VAL A 431 -14.35 -11.80 3.13
CA VAL A 431 -14.05 -12.04 4.54
C VAL A 431 -12.99 -11.04 4.99
N PRO A 432 -13.26 -10.22 6.03
CA PRO A 432 -12.30 -9.26 6.54
C PRO A 432 -11.00 -9.92 6.99
N CYS A 433 -9.91 -9.19 6.81
CA CYS A 433 -8.67 -9.52 7.49
C CYS A 433 -8.88 -9.48 9.01
N ALA A 434 -8.27 -10.44 9.70
CA ALA A 434 -8.13 -10.35 11.14
C ALA A 434 -7.06 -9.31 11.48
N ALA A 435 -7.34 -8.43 12.44
CA ALA A 435 -6.36 -7.62 13.12
C ALA A 435 -5.55 -8.50 14.08
N LYS A 436 -4.23 -8.41 13.99
CA LYS A 436 -3.26 -9.04 14.91
C LYS A 436 -2.20 -8.04 15.29
N PHE A 437 -1.48 -8.29 16.38
CA PHE A 437 -0.26 -7.52 16.65
C PHE A 437 0.77 -7.70 15.53
N ALA A 438 1.33 -6.57 15.08
CA ALA A 438 2.52 -6.55 14.25
C ALA A 438 3.70 -7.20 14.99
N SER A 439 4.67 -7.70 14.23
CA SER A 439 5.86 -8.33 14.81
C SER A 439 6.69 -7.33 15.62
N ARG A 440 7.46 -7.82 16.61
CA ARG A 440 8.24 -6.98 17.54
C ARG A 440 9.48 -6.33 16.90
N ASP A 441 9.90 -6.81 15.73
CA ASP A 441 10.96 -6.24 14.89
C ASP A 441 10.57 -4.90 14.27
N VAL A 442 9.26 -4.60 14.21
CA VAL A 442 8.73 -3.28 13.91
C VAL A 442 9.06 -2.35 15.08
N MET A 443 10.27 -1.80 15.08
CA MET A 443 10.77 -0.99 16.19
C MET A 443 9.85 0.20 16.45
N ARG A 444 9.64 0.49 17.75
CA ARG A 444 8.88 1.65 18.22
C ARG A 444 9.58 2.90 17.70
N THR A 445 9.01 3.51 16.67
CA THR A 445 9.46 4.81 16.19
C THR A 445 9.06 5.85 17.21
N ASP A 446 10.03 6.50 17.85
CA ASP A 446 9.76 7.70 18.64
C ASP A 446 9.27 8.79 17.69
N LEU A 447 7.95 8.91 17.55
CA LEU A 447 7.29 10.02 16.85
C LEU A 447 7.36 11.33 17.67
N LYS A 448 8.11 11.34 18.78
CA LYS A 448 8.21 12.47 19.72
C LYS A 448 9.29 13.50 19.37
N ASP A 449 10.17 13.24 18.40
CA ASP A 449 11.30 14.13 18.12
C ASP A 449 10.99 15.26 17.10
N SER A 450 9.72 15.50 16.74
CA SER A 450 9.35 16.59 15.81
C SER A 450 8.79 17.86 16.48
N LYS A 451 9.10 18.08 17.76
CA LYS A 451 8.92 19.38 18.41
C LYS A 451 10.26 19.97 18.85
N GLU A 452 11.06 20.41 17.88
CA GLU A 452 12.01 21.53 18.06
C GLU A 452 12.02 22.41 16.81
#